data_AF-L9X387-F1
#
_entry.id   AF-L9X387-F1
#
_cell.length_a   1.000
_cell.length_b   1.000
_cell.length_c   1.000
_cell.angle_alpha   90.00
_cell.angle_beta   90.00
_cell.angle_gamma   90.00
#
_symmetry.space_group_name_H-M   'P 1'
#
loop_
_entity.id
_entity.type
_entity.pdbx_description
1 polymer ?
#
loop_
_entity_poly.entity_id
_entity_poly.type
_entity_poly.pdbx_seq_one_letter_code
_entity_poly.pdbx_strand_id
1 'polypeptide(L)'
;MAIDPQFTENREKVDEHNGHDVWGPVDEPEELGIHGTHVAVDFDLCIADGACLEDCPVDVFEWVETPDHPESEEKADPANEAQCIDCMLCVDVCPVDAIDVDAGRTA
;
A
#
# COMPACT_ATOMS: atom_id res chain seq x y z
N MET A 1 3.47 -12.86 5.45
CA MET A 1 2.01 -13.02 5.32
C MET A 1 1.61 -12.09 4.21
N ALA A 2 0.70 -12.45 3.32
CA ALA A 2 0.24 -11.52 2.28
C ALA A 2 -0.79 -10.55 2.87
N ILE A 3 -0.95 -9.38 2.23
CA ILE A 3 -2.03 -8.45 2.48
C ILE A 3 -3.40 -9.18 2.43
N ASP A 4 -4.34 -8.81 3.30
CA ASP A 4 -5.70 -9.36 3.30
C ASP A 4 -6.52 -8.77 2.14
N PRO A 5 -6.90 -9.53 1.09
CA PRO A 5 -7.67 -8.99 -0.04
C PRO A 5 -9.11 -8.60 0.32
N GLN A 6 -9.57 -8.85 1.55
CA GLN A 6 -10.88 -8.40 2.05
C GLN A 6 -10.75 -7.27 3.08
N PHE A 7 -9.61 -6.56 3.11
CA PHE A 7 -9.37 -5.51 4.10
C PHE A 7 -10.44 -4.41 4.09
N THR A 8 -11.00 -4.07 2.93
CA THR A 8 -12.08 -3.07 2.81
C THR A 8 -13.41 -3.51 3.46
N GLU A 9 -13.57 -4.81 3.73
CA GLU A 9 -14.75 -5.37 4.39
C GLU A 9 -14.52 -5.57 5.89
N ASN A 10 -13.29 -5.86 6.28
CA ASN A 10 -12.95 -6.34 7.62
C ASN A 10 -12.15 -5.34 8.47
N ARG A 11 -11.61 -4.27 7.87
CA ARG A 11 -10.90 -3.19 8.55
C ARG A 11 -11.71 -1.90 8.50
N GLU A 12 -11.45 -1.02 9.46
CA GLU A 12 -12.07 0.31 9.49
C GLU A 12 -11.17 1.31 8.77
N LYS A 13 -11.76 2.18 7.94
CA LYS A 13 -11.10 3.40 7.47
C LYS A 13 -10.89 4.33 8.66
N VAL A 14 -9.64 4.60 9.00
CA VAL A 14 -9.27 5.38 10.20
C VAL A 14 -8.67 6.74 9.86
N ASP A 15 -8.08 6.90 8.68
CA ASP A 15 -7.46 8.17 8.25
C ASP A 15 -7.46 8.35 6.72
N GLU A 16 -6.90 9.45 6.25
CA GLU A 16 -6.61 9.76 4.84
C GLU A 16 -5.17 10.29 4.70
N HIS A 17 -4.37 9.70 3.81
CA HIS A 17 -2.98 10.08 3.53
C HIS A 17 -2.85 10.45 2.06
N ASN A 18 -2.32 11.63 1.75
CA ASN A 18 -2.08 12.09 0.36
C ASN A 18 -3.25 11.89 -0.63
N GLY A 19 -4.50 11.92 -0.14
CA GLY A 19 -5.70 11.76 -0.96
C GLY A 19 -6.17 10.31 -1.19
N HIS A 20 -5.59 9.34 -0.50
CA HIS A 20 -6.09 7.96 -0.44
C HIS A 20 -6.43 7.55 1.01
N ASP A 21 -7.25 6.51 1.13
CA ASP A 21 -7.77 6.04 2.41
C ASP A 21 -6.71 5.22 3.17
N VAL A 22 -6.72 5.34 4.50
CA VAL A 22 -5.90 4.51 5.41
C VAL A 22 -6.81 3.60 6.22
N TRP A 23 -6.51 2.31 6.17
CA TRP A 23 -7.29 1.23 6.77
C TRP A 23 -6.53 0.64 7.97
N GLY A 24 -7.12 0.81 9.15
CA GLY A 24 -6.46 0.48 10.40
C GLY A 24 -6.36 -1.02 10.70
N PRO A 25 -5.79 -1.39 11.83
CA PRO A 25 -5.35 -0.51 12.91
C PRO A 25 -4.11 0.33 12.56
N VAL A 26 -3.96 1.46 13.26
CA VAL A 26 -2.80 2.35 13.20
C VAL A 26 -2.40 2.66 14.65
N ASP A 27 -1.18 2.30 15.02
CA ASP A 27 -0.51 2.57 16.29
C ASP A 27 0.96 2.91 15.98
N GLU A 28 1.19 4.17 15.62
CA GLU A 28 2.50 4.64 15.18
C GLU A 28 3.57 4.52 16.28
N PRO A 29 4.82 4.12 15.95
CA PRO A 29 5.32 3.80 14.62
C PRO A 29 5.26 2.30 14.26
N GLU A 30 4.73 1.44 15.13
CA GLU A 30 4.84 -0.02 14.99
C GLU A 30 3.79 -0.64 14.06
N GLU A 31 2.64 0.01 13.90
CA GLU A 31 1.52 -0.44 13.07
C GLU A 31 0.97 0.77 12.28
N LEU A 32 1.04 0.73 10.95
CA LEU A 32 0.64 1.80 10.04
C LEU A 32 -0.54 1.38 9.14
N GLY A 33 -0.92 0.11 9.18
CA GLY A 33 -2.08 -0.40 8.46
C GLY A 33 -1.91 -0.41 6.95
N ILE A 34 -3.02 -0.34 6.24
CA ILE A 34 -3.06 -0.45 4.77
C ILE A 34 -3.40 0.92 4.18
N HIS A 35 -2.53 1.40 3.30
CA HIS A 35 -2.72 2.65 2.57
C HIS A 35 -3.27 2.36 1.17
N GLY A 36 -4.30 3.09 0.74
CA GLY A 36 -4.93 2.95 -0.56
C GLY A 36 -6.14 2.00 -0.57
N THR A 37 -6.95 2.10 -1.62
CA THR A 37 -8.20 1.35 -1.78
C THR A 37 -8.21 0.56 -3.08
N HIS A 38 -8.01 1.22 -4.22
CA HIS A 38 -7.91 0.57 -5.52
C HIS A 38 -6.53 -0.07 -5.70
N VAL A 39 -5.48 0.65 -5.31
CA VAL A 39 -4.13 0.10 -5.13
C VAL A 39 -3.77 0.23 -3.67
N ALA A 40 -3.72 -0.90 -2.98
CA ALA A 40 -3.51 -0.94 -1.54
C ALA A 40 -2.13 -1.50 -1.20
N VAL A 41 -1.43 -0.86 -0.27
CA VAL A 41 -0.13 -1.29 0.25
C VAL A 41 -0.23 -1.46 1.76
N ASP A 42 0.04 -2.66 2.24
CA ASP A 42 0.15 -2.96 3.67
C ASP A 42 1.51 -2.48 4.18
N PHE A 43 1.52 -1.38 4.93
CA PHE A 43 2.74 -0.77 5.45
C PHE A 43 3.39 -1.64 6.54
N ASP A 44 2.60 -2.51 7.19
CA ASP A 44 3.06 -3.47 8.19
C ASP A 44 3.73 -4.70 7.54
N LEU A 45 3.68 -4.81 6.21
CA LEU A 45 4.36 -5.85 5.43
C LEU A 45 5.43 -5.27 4.48
N CYS A 46 5.28 -4.03 4.04
CA CYS A 46 6.20 -3.40 3.09
C CYS A 46 7.61 -3.28 3.69
N ILE A 47 8.61 -3.85 3.02
CA ILE A 47 10.03 -3.85 3.45
C ILE A 47 10.90 -2.87 2.65
N ALA A 48 10.29 -1.90 1.97
CA ALA A 48 10.97 -0.96 1.07
C ALA A 48 11.82 -1.63 -0.04
N ASP A 49 11.32 -2.72 -0.64
CA ASP A 49 12.02 -3.40 -1.73
C ASP A 49 12.18 -2.51 -2.98
N GLY A 50 11.14 -1.76 -3.34
CA GLY A 50 11.18 -0.74 -4.39
C GLY A 50 10.84 -1.22 -5.80
N ALA A 51 10.74 -2.53 -6.06
CA ALA A 51 10.39 -3.04 -7.40
C ALA A 51 9.07 -2.47 -7.93
N CYS A 52 8.08 -2.24 -7.06
CA CYS A 52 6.81 -1.63 -7.46
C CYS A 52 6.97 -0.18 -7.96
N LEU A 53 7.91 0.61 -7.42
CA LEU A 53 8.22 1.95 -7.93
C LEU A 53 8.96 1.87 -9.27
N GLU A 54 9.94 0.96 -9.39
CA GLU A 54 10.76 0.84 -10.59
C GLU A 54 9.98 0.32 -11.82
N ASP A 55 9.07 -0.63 -11.60
CA ASP A 55 8.38 -1.34 -12.67
C ASP A 55 6.99 -0.75 -13.00
N CYS A 56 6.44 0.14 -12.18
CA CYS A 56 5.12 0.73 -12.45
C CYS A 56 5.18 1.67 -13.68
N PRO A 57 4.46 1.38 -14.77
CA PRO A 57 4.56 2.17 -16.01
C PRO A 57 3.85 3.53 -15.95
N VAL A 58 3.16 3.82 -14.84
CA VAL A 58 2.30 5.00 -14.67
C VAL A 58 2.53 5.70 -13.32
N ASP A 59 3.64 5.40 -12.65
CA ASP A 59 4.12 6.10 -11.45
C ASP A 59 3.07 6.19 -10.31
N VAL A 60 2.43 5.06 -9.98
CA VAL A 60 1.43 4.99 -8.89
C VAL A 60 2.04 5.29 -7.52
N PHE A 61 3.28 4.86 -7.31
CA PHE A 61 3.91 4.79 -5.99
C PHE A 61 4.94 5.90 -5.78
N GLU A 62 4.97 6.45 -4.57
CA GLU A 62 6.00 7.38 -4.09
C GLU A 62 6.63 6.84 -2.80
N TRP A 63 7.84 7.28 -2.46
CA TRP A 63 8.45 6.95 -1.18
C TRP A 63 7.91 7.88 -0.07
N VAL A 64 7.46 7.29 1.04
CA VAL A 64 7.15 8.01 2.27
C VAL A 64 8.03 7.51 3.41
N GLU A 65 8.55 8.43 4.22
CA GLU A 65 9.38 8.10 5.39
C GLU A 65 8.50 7.56 6.54
N THR A 66 8.87 6.43 7.12
CA THR A 66 8.22 5.79 8.27
C THR A 66 9.26 5.46 9.35
N PRO A 67 9.84 6.48 10.00
CA PRO A 67 10.95 6.30 10.93
C PRO A 67 10.56 5.36 12.08
N ASP A 68 11.52 4.54 12.52
CA ASP A 68 11.37 3.58 13.62
C ASP A 68 10.38 2.42 13.40
N HIS A 69 9.76 2.31 12.21
CA HIS A 69 8.89 1.17 11.90
C HIS A 69 9.69 -0.14 11.76
N PRO A 70 9.22 -1.27 12.32
CA PRO A 70 9.99 -2.52 12.40
C PRO A 70 10.39 -3.12 11.04
N GLU A 71 9.53 -3.04 10.04
CA GLU A 71 9.80 -3.63 8.72
C GLU A 71 10.71 -2.79 7.81
N SER A 72 10.60 -1.46 7.82
CA SER A 72 11.44 -0.54 7.03
C SER A 72 11.22 0.92 7.43
N GLU A 73 12.23 1.78 7.26
CA GLU A 73 12.16 3.23 7.58
C GLU A 73 11.51 4.07 6.46
N GLU A 74 11.07 3.45 5.38
CA GLU A 74 10.31 4.06 4.28
C GLU A 74 9.32 3.04 3.69
N LYS A 75 8.29 3.51 3.00
CA LYS A 75 7.23 2.69 2.38
C LYS A 75 6.87 3.17 0.99
N ALA A 76 6.41 2.26 0.16
CA ALA A 76 5.83 2.57 -1.15
C ALA A 76 4.38 3.04 -0.96
N ASP A 77 4.17 4.35 -0.93
CA ASP A 77 2.87 5.00 -0.78
C ASP A 77 2.11 5.00 -2.12
N PRO A 78 0.86 4.52 -2.21
CA PRO A 78 0.09 4.53 -3.45
C PRO A 78 -0.53 5.92 -3.75
N ALA A 79 0.32 6.96 -3.72
CA ALA A 79 -0.07 8.37 -3.84
C ALA A 79 -0.92 8.67 -5.09
N ASN A 80 -0.70 7.93 -6.18
CA ASN A 80 -1.39 8.10 -7.45
C ASN A 80 -2.25 6.88 -7.82
N GLU A 81 -2.90 6.21 -6.85
CA GLU A 81 -3.68 5.00 -7.11
C GLU A 81 -4.75 5.15 -8.22
N ALA A 82 -5.30 6.36 -8.39
CA ALA A 82 -6.25 6.66 -9.47
C ALA A 82 -5.66 6.56 -10.89
N GLN A 83 -4.33 6.53 -11.04
CA GLN A 83 -3.63 6.35 -12.32
C GLN A 83 -3.39 4.88 -12.68
N CYS A 84 -3.67 3.95 -11.77
CA CYS A 84 -3.48 2.53 -12.00
C CYS A 84 -4.20 2.07 -13.28
N ILE A 85 -3.54 1.18 -14.01
CA ILE A 85 -4.04 0.58 -15.26
C ILE A 85 -4.30 -0.92 -15.13
N ASP A 86 -4.42 -1.42 -13.90
CA ASP A 86 -4.70 -2.83 -13.59
C ASP A 86 -3.71 -3.83 -14.24
N CYS A 87 -2.45 -3.45 -14.37
CA CYS A 87 -1.43 -4.30 -15.00
C CYS A 87 -0.96 -5.46 -14.11
N MET A 88 -1.24 -5.39 -12.80
CA MET A 88 -0.88 -6.36 -11.76
C MET A 88 0.62 -6.61 -11.54
N LEU A 89 1.49 -5.85 -12.20
CA LEU A 89 2.94 -6.06 -12.10
C LEU A 89 3.46 -5.84 -10.68
N CYS A 90 3.00 -4.80 -9.98
CA CYS A 90 3.38 -4.51 -8.60
C CYS A 90 3.01 -5.63 -7.61
N VAL A 91 1.88 -6.31 -7.85
CA VAL A 91 1.43 -7.46 -7.04
C VAL A 91 2.38 -8.64 -7.26
N ASP A 92 2.76 -8.92 -8.52
CA ASP A 92 3.61 -10.05 -8.87
C ASP A 92 5.08 -9.88 -8.45
N VAL A 93 5.60 -8.65 -8.44
CA VAL A 93 7.03 -8.38 -8.12
C VAL A 93 7.29 -8.16 -6.63
N CYS A 94 6.27 -7.89 -5.82
CA CYS A 94 6.45 -7.63 -4.40
C CYS A 94 6.91 -8.91 -3.67
N PRO A 95 8.11 -8.96 -3.07
CA PRO A 95 8.64 -10.20 -2.49
C PRO A 95 7.93 -10.65 -1.21
N VAL A 96 7.11 -9.77 -0.63
CA VAL A 96 6.43 -9.95 0.66
C VAL A 96 4.90 -9.90 0.51
N ASP A 97 4.39 -9.87 -0.72
CA ASP A 97 2.96 -9.82 -1.04
C ASP A 97 2.22 -8.71 -0.27
N ALA A 98 2.83 -7.51 -0.18
CA ALA A 98 2.28 -6.37 0.55
C ALA A 98 1.29 -5.53 -0.28
N ILE A 99 1.13 -5.81 -1.58
CA ILE A 99 0.35 -4.98 -2.51
C ILE A 99 -0.85 -5.78 -3.02
N ASP A 100 -2.03 -5.15 -3.00
CA ASP A 100 -3.25 -5.69 -3.60
C ASP A 100 -3.86 -4.64 -4.56
N VAL A 101 -4.36 -5.11 -5.69
CA VAL A 101 -5.00 -4.25 -6.71
C VAL A 101 -6.35 -4.85 -7.10
N ASP A 102 -7.41 -4.06 -6.99
CA ASP A 102 -8.78 -4.49 -7.31
C ASP A 102 -9.53 -3.43 -8.12
N ALA A 103 -9.81 -3.76 -9.39
CA ALA A 103 -10.57 -2.92 -10.32
C ALA A 103 -12.04 -2.67 -9.92
N GLY A 104 -12.57 -3.45 -8.97
CA GLY A 104 -13.88 -3.25 -8.38
C GLY A 104 -13.90 -2.19 -7.28
N ARG A 105 -12.74 -1.84 -6.71
CA ARG A 105 -12.61 -0.82 -5.67
C ARG A 105 -12.39 0.54 -6.32
N THR A 106 -13.12 1.54 -5.83
CA THR A 106 -13.01 2.91 -6.33
C THR A 106 -12.14 3.70 -5.35
N ALA A 107 -11.06 4.30 -5.87
CA ALA A 107 -10.30 5.34 -5.18
C ALA A 107 -11.12 6.63 -5.05
#